data_AF-A0A754QR57-F1
#
_entry.id   AF-A0A754QR57-F1
#
_cell.length_a   1.000
_cell.length_b   1.000
_cell.length_c   1.000
_cell.angle_alpha   90.00
_cell.angle_beta   90.00
_cell.angle_gamma   90.00
#
_symmetry.space_group_name_H-M   'P 1'
#
loop_
_entity.id
_entity.type
_entity.pdbx_description
1 polymer ?
#
loop_
_entity_poly.entity_id
_entity_poly.type
_entity_poly.pdbx_seq_one_letter_code
_entity_poly.pdbx_strand_id
1 'polypeptide(L)'
;MDRIITSSRDRSSLLSTHKVLRNTYFLLSLTLALSAITATASTVLMLPSPGLILTLVGMYGLMFLTYKTANKPVGILSAFAFTGFLGYILGPILNAYLSAGMGDVIGLALGGTALVFFCCSAYVLTTRKDMSFLGGMLMAGIVVVLIGMVANIFLQLPALHLAISAVFILISSGAILYETSNIIHGGETNYIRATVSLYVSLYNIFVGLLSILGFASRD
;
A
#
# COMPACT_ATOMS: atom_id res chain seq x y z
N MET A 1 21.26 27.25 33.41
CA MET A 1 21.83 25.94 33.00
C MET A 1 20.95 25.26 31.94
N ASP A 2 20.16 26.04 31.18
CA ASP A 2 19.01 25.54 30.42
C ASP A 2 19.28 25.31 28.92
N ARG A 3 20.48 25.64 28.45
CA ARG A 3 20.85 25.51 27.03
C ARG A 3 21.43 24.14 26.65
N ILE A 4 21.77 23.29 27.63
CA ILE A 4 22.44 22.00 27.39
C ILE A 4 21.43 20.84 27.32
N ILE A 5 20.25 20.97 27.93
CA ILE A 5 19.23 19.89 28.00
C ILE A 5 18.40 19.78 26.70
N THR A 6 18.25 20.87 25.94
CA THR A 6 17.47 20.88 24.68
C THR A 6 18.15 20.11 23.55
N SER A 7 19.48 20.19 23.45
CA SER A 7 20.27 19.54 22.38
C SER A 7 20.21 18.01 22.41
N SER A 8 20.18 17.40 23.61
CA SER A 8 20.12 15.94 23.76
C SER A 8 18.78 15.37 23.32
N ARG A 9 17.67 16.09 23.60
CA ARG A 9 16.31 15.66 23.29
C ARG A 9 16.03 15.71 21.79
N ASP A 10 16.43 16.81 21.13
CA ASP A 10 16.30 16.97 19.68
C ASP A 10 17.18 15.97 18.91
N ARG A 11 18.38 15.67 19.40
CA ARG A 11 19.23 14.66 18.76
C ARG A 11 18.65 13.25 18.92
N SER A 12 18.05 12.94 20.07
CA SER A 12 17.42 11.63 20.31
C SER A 12 16.14 11.42 19.49
N SER A 13 15.31 12.47 19.31
CA SER A 13 14.10 12.41 18.49
C SER A 13 14.44 12.22 17.02
N LEU A 14 15.40 12.98 16.49
CA LEU A 14 15.86 12.83 15.10
C LEU A 14 16.45 11.45 14.82
N LEU A 15 17.27 10.92 15.74
CA LEU A 15 17.82 9.55 15.61
C LEU A 15 16.72 8.49 15.60
N SER A 16 15.65 8.67 16.38
CA SER A 16 14.51 7.75 16.40
C SER A 16 13.72 7.78 15.08
N THR A 17 13.46 8.97 14.51
CA THR A 17 12.81 9.16 13.22
C THR A 17 13.58 8.49 12.08
N HIS A 18 14.89 8.73 12.00
CA HIS A 18 15.73 8.12 10.97
C HIS A 18 15.74 6.59 11.05
N LYS A 19 15.67 6.02 12.27
CA LYS A 19 15.60 4.58 12.49
C LYS A 19 14.26 4.01 12.02
N VAL A 20 13.14 4.64 12.34
CA VAL A 20 11.81 4.21 11.90
C VAL A 20 11.73 4.24 10.37
N LEU A 21 12.18 5.32 9.73
CA LEU A 21 12.10 5.46 8.28
C LEU A 21 12.91 4.39 7.54
N ARG A 22 14.17 4.16 7.96
CA ARG A 22 15.02 3.12 7.38
C ARG A 22 14.42 1.73 7.56
N ASN A 23 13.96 1.42 8.77
CA ASN A 23 13.35 0.11 9.05
C ASN A 23 12.04 -0.08 8.29
N THR A 24 11.25 0.98 8.12
CA THR A 24 9.98 0.95 7.37
C THR A 24 10.24 0.59 5.91
N TYR A 25 11.18 1.29 5.27
CA TYR A 25 11.50 1.04 3.86
C TYR A 25 12.20 -0.30 3.62
N PHE A 26 13.02 -0.74 4.57
CA PHE A 26 13.63 -2.07 4.53
C PHE A 26 12.60 -3.19 4.69
N LEU A 27 11.68 -3.07 5.65
CA LEU A 27 10.59 -4.04 5.82
C LEU A 27 9.68 -4.03 4.59
N LEU A 28 9.38 -2.83 4.06
CA LEU A 28 8.54 -2.65 2.88
C LEU A 28 9.13 -3.37 1.66
N SER A 29 10.42 -3.16 1.36
CA SER A 29 11.06 -3.82 0.21
C SER A 29 11.04 -5.35 0.34
N LEU A 30 11.28 -5.89 1.54
CA LEU A 30 11.16 -7.32 1.80
C LEU A 30 9.74 -7.83 1.61
N THR A 31 8.73 -7.10 2.09
CA THR A 31 7.32 -7.50 1.93
C THR A 31 6.85 -7.44 0.48
N LEU A 32 7.33 -6.46 -0.32
CA LEU A 32 7.08 -6.38 -1.74
C LEU A 32 7.76 -7.53 -2.51
N ALA A 33 9.01 -7.85 -2.16
CA ALA A 33 9.72 -8.99 -2.75
C ALA A 33 9.00 -10.31 -2.44
N LEU A 34 8.58 -10.53 -1.19
CA LEU A 34 7.78 -11.69 -0.82
C LEU A 34 6.47 -11.72 -1.63
N SER A 35 5.75 -10.60 -1.69
CA SER A 35 4.49 -10.51 -2.43
C SER A 35 4.66 -10.82 -3.92
N ALA A 36 5.76 -10.36 -4.54
CA ALA A 36 6.07 -10.66 -5.93
C ALA A 36 6.37 -12.15 -6.14
N ILE A 37 7.12 -12.78 -5.22
CA ILE A 37 7.40 -14.22 -5.25
C ILE A 37 6.10 -15.01 -5.08
N THR A 38 5.26 -14.65 -4.11
CA THR A 38 3.98 -15.33 -3.87
C THR A 38 3.02 -15.14 -5.04
N ALA A 39 2.93 -13.94 -5.62
CA ALA A 39 2.12 -13.70 -6.81
C ALA A 39 2.60 -14.54 -8.00
N THR A 40 3.90 -14.58 -8.26
CA THR A 40 4.50 -15.40 -9.34
C THR A 40 4.31 -16.90 -9.08
N ALA A 41 4.52 -17.37 -7.86
CA ALA A 41 4.24 -18.77 -7.50
C ALA A 41 2.76 -19.11 -7.74
N SER A 42 1.85 -18.17 -7.42
CA SER A 42 0.41 -18.34 -7.61
C SER A 42 0.02 -18.36 -9.09
N THR A 43 0.66 -17.54 -9.93
CA THR A 43 0.41 -17.56 -11.38
C THR A 43 0.93 -18.85 -12.03
N VAL A 44 2.11 -19.34 -11.63
CA VAL A 44 2.73 -20.56 -12.16
C VAL A 44 1.98 -21.82 -11.71
N LEU A 45 1.54 -21.87 -10.45
CA LEU A 45 0.80 -23.00 -9.90
C LEU A 45 -0.69 -22.99 -10.29
N MET A 46 -1.15 -21.98 -11.05
CA MET A 46 -2.56 -21.77 -11.42
C MET A 46 -3.50 -21.95 -10.23
N LEU A 47 -3.14 -21.39 -9.08
CA LEU A 47 -3.89 -21.59 -7.85
C LEU A 47 -5.29 -20.96 -8.00
N PRO A 48 -6.37 -21.71 -7.71
CA PRO A 48 -7.72 -21.17 -7.72
C PRO A 48 -7.82 -19.94 -6.82
N SER A 49 -8.68 -18.98 -7.18
CA SER A 49 -8.91 -17.84 -6.32
C SER A 49 -9.34 -18.32 -4.93
N PRO A 50 -8.64 -17.90 -3.85
CA PRO A 50 -9.16 -18.11 -2.51
C PRO A 50 -10.60 -17.59 -2.49
N GLY A 51 -11.57 -18.42 -2.09
CA GLY A 51 -12.98 -18.05 -2.15
C GLY A 51 -13.24 -16.71 -1.44
N LEU A 52 -14.30 -16.00 -1.84
CA LEU A 52 -14.63 -14.64 -1.38
C LEU A 52 -14.63 -14.48 0.15
N ILE A 53 -15.02 -15.53 0.88
CA ILE A 53 -15.00 -15.56 2.35
C ILE A 53 -13.55 -15.66 2.87
N LEU A 54 -12.70 -16.48 2.25
CA LEU A 54 -11.31 -16.64 2.65
C LEU A 54 -10.49 -15.37 2.37
N THR A 55 -10.76 -14.68 1.25
CA THR A 55 -10.12 -13.39 0.95
C THR A 55 -10.56 -12.30 1.90
N LEU A 56 -11.85 -12.19 2.20
CA LEU A 56 -12.35 -11.22 3.18
C LEU A 56 -11.81 -11.50 4.59
N VAL A 57 -11.93 -12.73 5.08
CA VAL A 57 -11.46 -13.11 6.41
C VAL A 57 -9.94 -13.03 6.50
N GLY A 58 -9.21 -13.44 5.46
CA GLY A 58 -7.77 -13.35 5.42
C GLY A 58 -7.28 -11.91 5.37
N MET A 59 -7.85 -11.06 4.52
CA MET A 59 -7.42 -9.67 4.37
C MET A 59 -7.72 -8.86 5.65
N TYR A 60 -8.96 -8.87 6.13
CA TYR A 60 -9.33 -8.11 7.33
C TYR A 60 -8.77 -8.73 8.62
N GLY A 61 -8.72 -10.06 8.69
CA GLY A 61 -8.17 -10.80 9.83
C GLY A 61 -6.67 -10.62 9.97
N LEU A 62 -5.90 -10.74 8.89
CA LEU A 62 -4.45 -10.53 8.93
C LEU A 62 -4.08 -9.06 9.09
N MET A 63 -4.86 -8.12 8.52
CA MET A 63 -4.70 -6.70 8.77
C MET A 63 -4.88 -6.41 10.27
N PHE A 64 -6.02 -6.82 10.86
CA PHE A 64 -6.27 -6.63 12.28
C PHE A 64 -5.19 -7.29 13.15
N LEU A 65 -4.79 -8.53 12.81
CA LEU A 65 -3.72 -9.23 13.51
C LEU A 65 -2.42 -8.42 13.48
N THR A 66 -2.03 -7.89 12.32
CA THR A 66 -0.80 -7.12 12.14
C THR A 66 -0.83 -5.81 12.94
N TYR A 67 -1.96 -5.09 12.94
CA TYR A 67 -2.11 -3.87 13.75
C TYR A 67 -2.04 -4.18 15.27
N LYS A 68 -2.58 -5.33 15.68
CA LYS A 68 -2.56 -5.80 17.08
C LYS A 68 -1.18 -6.29 17.52
N THR A 69 -0.44 -6.98 16.65
CA THR A 69 0.91 -7.52 16.93
C THR A 69 2.02 -6.54 16.59
N ALA A 70 1.73 -5.38 16.00
CA ALA A 70 2.71 -4.38 15.61
C ALA A 70 3.65 -3.95 16.76
N ASN A 71 3.19 -3.98 18.01
CA ASN A 71 4.03 -3.62 19.16
C ASN A 71 4.96 -4.76 19.63
N LYS A 72 4.94 -5.92 18.98
CA LYS A 72 5.73 -7.11 19.29
C LYS A 72 6.60 -7.49 18.08
N PRO A 73 7.73 -8.20 18.28
CA PRO A 73 8.55 -8.71 17.17
C PRO A 73 7.79 -9.69 16.27
N VAL A 74 6.75 -10.35 16.80
CA VAL A 74 5.81 -11.18 16.02
C VAL A 74 5.06 -10.36 14.96
N GLY A 75 4.97 -9.03 15.11
CA GLY A 75 4.37 -8.11 14.16
C GLY A 75 5.01 -8.15 12.77
N ILE A 76 6.31 -8.42 12.69
CA ILE A 76 7.03 -8.61 11.41
C ILE A 76 6.48 -9.83 10.67
N LEU A 77 6.30 -10.95 11.38
CA LEU A 77 5.79 -12.18 10.79
C LEU A 77 4.35 -12.01 10.29
N SER A 78 3.50 -11.31 11.06
CA SER A 78 2.14 -11.00 10.61
C SER A 78 2.12 -10.05 9.41
N ALA A 79 3.03 -9.08 9.32
CA ALA A 79 3.16 -8.22 8.15
C ALA A 79 3.52 -9.04 6.90
N PHE A 80 4.50 -9.94 7.00
CA PHE A 80 4.83 -10.86 5.91
C PHE A 80 3.68 -11.81 5.55
N ALA A 81 2.95 -12.32 6.53
CA ALA A 81 1.77 -13.16 6.28
C ALA A 81 0.67 -12.35 5.55
N PHE A 82 0.43 -11.11 5.97
CA PHE A 82 -0.52 -10.20 5.33
C PHE A 82 -0.12 -9.87 3.89
N THR A 83 1.13 -9.46 3.64
CA THR A 83 1.60 -9.11 2.30
C THR A 83 1.74 -10.33 1.39
N GLY A 84 2.14 -11.48 1.94
CA GLY A 84 2.14 -12.75 1.22
C GLY A 84 0.74 -13.17 0.81
N PHE A 85 -0.24 -13.03 1.71
CA PHE A 85 -1.65 -13.29 1.40
C PHE A 85 -2.21 -12.36 0.33
N LEU A 86 -1.87 -11.07 0.37
CA LEU A 86 -2.24 -10.13 -0.70
C LEU A 86 -1.56 -10.46 -2.03
N GLY A 87 -0.29 -10.88 -2.02
CA GLY A 87 0.39 -11.41 -3.20
C GLY A 87 -0.27 -12.66 -3.77
N TYR A 88 -0.74 -13.55 -2.89
CA TYR A 88 -1.50 -14.74 -3.29
C TYR A 88 -2.83 -14.38 -3.97
N ILE A 89 -3.57 -13.40 -3.43
CA ILE A 89 -4.81 -12.88 -4.05
C ILE A 89 -4.55 -12.25 -5.43
N LEU A 90 -3.40 -11.60 -5.61
CA LEU A 90 -3.03 -11.05 -6.92
C LEU A 90 -2.78 -12.13 -7.97
N GLY A 91 -2.34 -13.32 -7.58
CA GLY A 91 -2.01 -14.41 -8.51
C GLY A 91 -3.09 -14.67 -9.58
N PRO A 92 -4.33 -15.01 -9.20
CA PRO A 92 -5.43 -15.20 -10.14
C PRO A 92 -5.72 -13.98 -11.02
N ILE A 93 -5.62 -12.77 -10.47
CA ILE A 93 -5.82 -11.52 -11.23
C ILE A 93 -4.74 -11.42 -12.31
N LEU A 94 -3.47 -11.59 -11.95
CA LEU A 94 -2.35 -11.57 -12.89
C LEU A 94 -2.45 -12.68 -13.94
N ASN A 95 -2.90 -13.88 -13.55
CA ASN A 95 -3.12 -14.98 -14.49
C ASN A 95 -4.17 -14.61 -15.55
N ALA A 96 -5.26 -13.94 -15.17
CA ALA A 96 -6.27 -13.47 -16.13
C ALA A 96 -5.72 -12.46 -17.14
N TYR A 97 -4.81 -11.57 -16.73
CA TYR A 97 -4.11 -10.66 -17.65
C TYR A 97 -3.10 -11.38 -18.54
N LEU A 98 -2.33 -12.33 -17.99
CA LEU A 98 -1.38 -13.15 -18.75
C LEU A 98 -2.09 -14.03 -19.79
N SER A 99 -3.22 -14.66 -19.44
CA SER A 99 -4.01 -15.46 -20.36
C SER A 99 -4.64 -14.64 -21.48
N ALA A 100 -4.86 -13.34 -21.25
CA ALA A 100 -5.32 -12.40 -22.26
C ALA A 100 -4.17 -11.85 -23.15
N GLY A 101 -2.93 -12.31 -22.96
CA GLY A 101 -1.75 -11.81 -23.69
C GLY A 101 -1.25 -10.44 -23.22
N MET A 102 -1.73 -9.95 -22.08
CA MET A 102 -1.48 -8.59 -21.58
C MET A 102 -0.37 -8.55 -20.52
N GLY A 103 0.67 -9.38 -20.68
CA GLY A 103 1.78 -9.46 -19.71
C GLY A 103 2.54 -8.14 -19.52
N ASP A 104 2.68 -7.37 -20.60
CA ASP A 104 3.37 -6.07 -20.58
C ASP A 104 2.69 -5.05 -19.66
N VAL A 105 1.35 -5.14 -19.53
CA VAL A 105 0.55 -4.26 -18.67
C VAL A 105 0.93 -4.43 -17.19
N ILE A 106 1.27 -5.66 -16.77
CA ILE A 106 1.71 -5.95 -15.40
C ILE A 106 3.02 -5.23 -15.10
N GLY A 107 3.99 -5.31 -16.04
CA GLY A 107 5.27 -4.62 -15.93
C GLY A 107 5.12 -3.10 -15.88
N LEU A 108 4.25 -2.54 -16.74
CA LEU A 108 3.93 -1.11 -16.76
C LEU A 108 3.25 -0.65 -15.46
N ALA A 109 2.29 -1.43 -14.94
CA ALA A 109 1.61 -1.12 -13.68
C ALA A 109 2.58 -1.15 -12.49
N LEU A 110 3.48 -2.14 -12.43
CA LEU A 110 4.53 -2.20 -11.40
C LEU A 110 5.50 -1.01 -11.51
N GLY A 111 5.97 -0.69 -12.72
CA GLY A 111 6.87 0.44 -12.96
C GLY A 111 6.22 1.79 -12.61
N GLY A 112 4.96 1.99 -13.00
CA GLY A 112 4.19 3.17 -12.66
C GLY A 112 3.97 3.31 -11.15
N THR A 113 3.64 2.22 -10.47
CA THR A 113 3.50 2.20 -9.01
C THR A 113 4.80 2.57 -8.30
N ALA A 114 5.93 2.00 -8.74
CA ALA A 114 7.23 2.34 -8.22
C ALA A 114 7.55 3.83 -8.42
N LEU A 115 7.33 4.36 -9.63
CA LEU A 115 7.54 5.79 -9.92
C LEU A 115 6.70 6.68 -9.02
N VAL A 116 5.41 6.41 -8.86
CA VAL A 116 4.53 7.20 -7.99
C VAL A 116 5.02 7.17 -6.55
N PHE A 117 5.34 5.99 -6.01
CA PHE A 117 5.86 5.87 -4.66
C PHE A 117 7.18 6.60 -4.45
N PHE A 118 8.14 6.43 -5.36
CA PHE A 118 9.43 7.12 -5.27
C PHE A 118 9.27 8.63 -5.39
N CYS A 119 8.47 9.13 -6.34
CA CYS A 119 8.20 10.55 -6.49
C CYS A 119 7.53 11.15 -5.25
N CYS A 120 6.46 10.54 -4.75
CA CYS A 120 5.74 11.00 -3.56
C CYS A 120 6.63 10.95 -2.32
N SER A 121 7.31 9.84 -2.06
CA SER A 121 8.20 9.71 -0.91
C SER A 121 9.38 10.68 -1.01
N ALA A 122 10.03 10.80 -2.17
CA ALA A 122 11.14 11.73 -2.37
C ALA A 122 10.70 13.18 -2.16
N TYR A 123 9.52 13.56 -2.67
CA TYR A 123 8.96 14.90 -2.46
C TYR A 123 8.83 15.24 -0.98
N VAL A 124 8.26 14.35 -0.16
CA VAL A 124 8.09 14.63 1.28
C VAL A 124 9.42 14.55 2.03
N LEU A 125 10.29 13.62 1.66
CA LEU A 125 11.63 13.51 2.26
C LEU A 125 12.49 14.75 2.02
N THR A 126 12.35 15.38 0.85
CA THR A 126 13.10 16.59 0.46
C THR A 126 12.46 17.86 0.99
N THR A 127 11.15 18.02 0.86
CA THR A 127 10.43 19.23 1.32
C THR A 127 10.21 19.27 2.82
N ARG A 128 10.21 18.10 3.49
CA ARG A 128 9.94 17.93 4.93
C ARG A 128 8.64 18.63 5.36
N LYS A 129 7.68 18.77 4.44
CA LYS A 129 6.43 19.49 4.69
C LYS A 129 5.46 18.60 5.48
N ASP A 130 4.84 19.19 6.50
CA ASP A 130 3.79 18.53 7.27
C ASP A 130 2.54 18.37 6.40
N MET A 131 2.12 17.12 6.22
CA MET A 131 0.96 16.73 5.42
C MET A 131 -0.22 16.28 6.30
N SER A 132 -0.23 16.61 7.60
CA SER A 132 -1.30 16.23 8.52
C SER A 132 -2.71 16.66 8.05
N PHE A 133 -2.81 17.79 7.33
CA PHE A 133 -4.05 18.26 6.69
C PHE A 133 -4.68 17.21 5.74
N LEU A 134 -3.85 16.36 5.13
CA LEU A 134 -4.30 15.35 4.19
C LEU A 134 -5.11 14.23 4.86
N GLY A 135 -4.93 14.00 6.17
CA GLY A 135 -5.63 12.94 6.90
C GLY A 135 -7.15 13.04 6.81
N GLY A 136 -7.72 14.25 6.96
CA GLY A 136 -9.16 14.47 6.83
C GLY A 136 -9.68 14.24 5.40
N MET A 137 -8.92 14.68 4.40
CA MET A 137 -9.24 14.47 2.99
C MET A 137 -9.18 12.99 2.61
N LEU A 138 -8.18 12.25 3.10
CA LEU A 138 -8.03 10.81 2.85
C LEU A 138 -9.20 10.03 3.44
N MET A 139 -9.64 10.37 4.66
CA MET A 139 -10.81 9.76 5.27
C MET A 139 -12.07 10.00 4.44
N ALA A 140 -12.31 11.24 4.01
CA ALA A 140 -13.44 11.57 3.14
C ALA A 140 -13.37 10.81 1.80
N GLY A 141 -12.17 10.73 1.20
CA GLY A 141 -11.94 9.99 -0.05
C GLY A 141 -12.28 8.51 0.09
N ILE A 142 -11.87 7.86 1.17
CA ILE A 142 -12.20 6.45 1.44
C ILE A 142 -13.71 6.25 1.52
N VAL A 143 -14.44 7.15 2.19
CA VAL A 143 -15.91 7.08 2.28
C VAL A 143 -16.55 7.21 0.89
N VAL A 144 -16.10 8.17 0.08
CA VAL A 144 -16.59 8.37 -1.29
C VAL A 144 -16.37 7.12 -2.15
N VAL A 145 -15.18 6.53 -2.06
CA VAL A 145 -14.84 5.30 -2.77
C VAL A 145 -15.68 4.12 -2.31
N LEU A 146 -15.94 3.99 -1.01
CA LEU A 146 -16.79 2.92 -0.47
C LEU A 146 -18.22 3.04 -1.02
N ILE A 147 -18.78 4.24 -1.04
CA ILE A 147 -20.08 4.50 -1.67
C ILE A 147 -20.04 4.16 -3.16
N GLY A 148 -18.97 4.56 -3.87
CA GLY A 148 -18.76 4.23 -5.27
C GLY A 148 -18.70 2.72 -5.53
N MET A 149 -18.03 1.96 -4.67
CA MET A 149 -17.96 0.50 -4.76
C MET A 149 -19.34 -0.14 -4.57
N VAL A 150 -20.13 0.31 -3.59
CA VAL A 150 -21.49 -0.17 -3.38
C VAL A 150 -22.37 0.15 -4.59
N ALA A 151 -22.29 1.37 -5.13
CA ALA A 151 -23.00 1.74 -6.35
C ALA A 151 -22.57 0.88 -7.56
N ASN A 152 -21.28 0.55 -7.68
CA ASN A 152 -20.76 -0.29 -8.76
C ASN A 152 -21.34 -1.71 -8.74
N ILE A 153 -21.66 -2.25 -7.56
CA ILE A 153 -22.27 -3.59 -7.44
C ILE A 153 -23.65 -3.63 -8.10
N PHE A 154 -24.44 -2.56 -7.99
CA PHE A 154 -25.78 -2.47 -8.57
C PHE A 154 -25.77 -2.00 -10.03
N LEU A 155 -24.89 -1.06 -10.37
CA LEU A 155 -24.85 -0.44 -11.71
C LEU A 155 -24.02 -1.23 -12.71
N GLN A 156 -22.98 -1.94 -12.25
CA GLN A 156 -22.08 -2.76 -13.07
C GLN A 156 -21.51 -2.03 -14.31
N LEU A 157 -21.29 -0.72 -14.19
CA LEU A 157 -20.82 0.10 -15.31
C LEU A 157 -19.29 0.06 -15.39
N PRO A 158 -18.70 -0.37 -16.53
CA PRO A 158 -17.24 -0.44 -16.68
C PRO A 158 -16.57 0.92 -16.50
N ALA A 159 -17.19 2.00 -16.98
CA ALA A 159 -16.68 3.36 -16.78
C ALA A 159 -16.61 3.77 -15.30
N LEU A 160 -17.59 3.36 -14.49
CA LEU A 160 -17.61 3.64 -13.06
C LEU A 160 -16.50 2.86 -12.33
N HIS A 161 -16.25 1.61 -12.72
CA HIS A 161 -15.12 0.83 -12.20
C HIS A 161 -13.78 1.53 -12.46
N LEU A 162 -13.56 2.04 -13.68
CA LEU A 162 -12.33 2.78 -14.01
C LEU A 162 -12.19 4.08 -13.23
N ALA A 163 -13.29 4.83 -13.06
CA ALA A 163 -13.29 6.04 -12.24
C ALA A 163 -12.92 5.74 -10.78
N ILE A 164 -13.45 4.66 -10.20
CA ILE A 164 -13.11 4.20 -8.85
C ILE A 164 -11.62 3.86 -8.76
N SER A 165 -11.08 3.11 -9.74
CA SER A 165 -9.65 2.78 -9.80
C SER A 165 -8.76 4.03 -9.86
N ALA A 166 -9.13 5.04 -10.64
CA ALA A 166 -8.41 6.31 -10.73
C ALA A 166 -8.41 7.06 -9.40
N VAL A 167 -9.56 7.14 -8.73
CA VAL A 167 -9.67 7.76 -7.40
C VAL A 167 -8.85 6.99 -6.36
N PHE A 168 -8.84 5.66 -6.42
CA PHE A 168 -8.00 4.82 -5.55
C PHE A 168 -6.51 5.13 -5.70
N ILE A 169 -6.02 5.31 -6.94
CA ILE A 169 -4.63 5.71 -7.19
C ILE A 169 -4.33 7.07 -6.55
N LEU A 170 -5.22 8.04 -6.71
CA LEU A 170 -5.02 9.39 -6.14
C LEU A 170 -5.01 9.37 -4.61
N ILE A 171 -5.98 8.69 -3.99
CA ILE A 171 -6.06 8.56 -2.54
C ILE A 171 -4.83 7.83 -2.01
N SER A 172 -4.39 6.76 -2.67
CA SER A 172 -3.23 5.98 -2.24
C SER A 172 -1.91 6.75 -2.42
N SER A 173 -1.80 7.56 -3.46
CA SER A 173 -0.67 8.49 -3.63
C SER A 173 -0.64 9.53 -2.50
N GLY A 174 -1.82 10.06 -2.14
CA GLY A 174 -1.98 10.93 -0.98
C GLY A 174 -1.63 10.22 0.34
N ALA A 175 -2.03 8.97 0.51
CA ALA A 175 -1.71 8.17 1.70
C ALA A 175 -0.19 7.97 1.84
N ILE A 176 0.55 7.75 0.74
CA ILE A 176 2.02 7.69 0.77
C ILE A 176 2.60 9.04 1.22
N LEU A 177 2.10 10.17 0.71
CA LEU A 177 2.55 11.50 1.14
C LEU A 177 2.30 11.72 2.64
N TYR A 178 1.10 11.36 3.11
CA TYR A 178 0.69 11.47 4.51
C TYR A 178 1.56 10.60 5.42
N GLU A 179 1.69 9.31 5.12
CA GLU A 179 2.45 8.35 5.94
C GLU A 179 3.94 8.71 5.98
N THR A 180 4.55 9.02 4.83
CA THR A 180 5.94 9.44 4.79
C THR A 180 6.16 10.71 5.61
N SER A 181 5.21 11.67 5.56
CA SER A 181 5.27 12.88 6.38
C SER A 181 5.10 12.55 7.88
N ASN A 182 4.18 11.67 8.21
CA ASN A 182 3.87 11.26 9.58
C ASN A 182 5.06 10.55 10.26
N ILE A 183 5.81 9.73 9.51
CA ILE A 183 7.06 9.11 9.98
C ILE A 183 8.12 10.19 10.25
N ILE A 184 8.31 11.14 9.33
CA ILE A 184 9.34 12.18 9.43
C ILE A 184 9.07 13.14 10.60
N HIS A 185 7.81 13.47 10.86
CA HIS A 185 7.42 14.36 11.96
C HIS A 185 7.25 13.63 13.31
N GLY A 186 7.52 12.33 13.35
CA GLY A 186 7.48 11.53 14.58
C GLY A 186 6.07 11.18 15.08
N GLY A 187 5.05 11.33 14.23
CA GLY A 187 3.68 10.90 14.56
C GLY A 187 3.51 9.38 14.51
N GLU A 188 4.19 8.69 13.59
CA GLU A 188 4.28 7.22 13.58
C GLU A 188 5.63 6.73 14.09
N THR A 189 5.61 6.06 15.23
CA THR A 189 6.81 5.49 15.88
C THR A 189 6.98 4.00 15.56
N ASN A 190 5.96 3.36 14.98
CA ASN A 190 5.97 1.94 14.71
C ASN A 190 6.17 1.66 13.21
N TYR A 191 7.39 1.25 12.86
CA TYR A 191 7.75 0.94 11.48
C TYR A 191 6.89 -0.18 10.86
N ILE A 192 6.32 -1.12 11.65
CA ILE A 192 5.47 -2.19 11.13
C ILE A 192 4.14 -1.62 10.61
N ARG A 193 3.51 -0.70 11.36
CA ARG A 193 2.26 -0.06 10.95
C ARG A 193 2.47 0.81 9.71
N ALA A 194 3.54 1.61 9.74
CA ALA A 194 3.95 2.42 8.61
C ALA A 194 4.20 1.56 7.36
N THR A 195 4.89 0.42 7.49
CA THR A 195 5.13 -0.49 6.36
C THR A 195 3.84 -1.06 5.80
N VAL A 196 2.91 -1.51 6.66
CA VAL A 196 1.63 -2.07 6.20
C VAL A 196 0.81 -1.02 5.48
N SER A 197 0.73 0.20 6.02
CA SER A 197 0.00 1.31 5.41
C SER A 197 0.57 1.71 4.03
N LEU A 198 1.90 1.83 3.94
CA LEU A 198 2.59 2.07 2.68
C LEU A 198 2.40 0.92 1.69
N TYR A 199 2.44 -0.34 2.16
CA TYR A 199 2.20 -1.51 1.33
C TYR A 199 0.78 -1.54 0.77
N VAL A 200 -0.25 -1.27 1.59
CA VAL A 200 -1.65 -1.19 1.13
C VAL A 200 -1.81 -0.09 0.09
N SER A 201 -1.16 1.06 0.29
CA SER A 201 -1.17 2.16 -0.68
C SER A 201 -0.53 1.75 -2.01
N LEU A 202 0.61 1.06 -1.98
CA LEU A 202 1.26 0.50 -3.18
C LEU A 202 0.40 -0.54 -3.88
N TYR A 203 -0.20 -1.46 -3.11
CA TYR A 203 -1.11 -2.48 -3.64
C TYR A 203 -2.29 -1.84 -4.38
N ASN A 204 -2.90 -0.81 -3.79
CA ASN A 204 -4.03 -0.11 -4.39
C ASN A 204 -3.63 0.63 -5.68
N ILE A 205 -2.48 1.29 -5.71
CA ILE A 205 -1.97 1.93 -6.93
C ILE A 205 -1.72 0.88 -8.01
N PHE A 206 -1.11 -0.25 -7.64
CA PHE A 206 -0.84 -1.34 -8.58
C PHE A 206 -2.12 -1.91 -9.19
N VAL A 207 -3.11 -2.28 -8.36
CA VAL A 207 -4.39 -2.81 -8.84
C VAL A 207 -5.16 -1.76 -9.65
N GLY A 208 -5.14 -0.49 -9.21
CA GLY A 208 -5.78 0.60 -9.94
C GLY A 208 -5.17 0.81 -11.32
N LEU A 209 -3.83 0.84 -11.42
CA LEU A 209 -3.12 0.98 -12.69
C LEU A 209 -3.35 -0.24 -13.58
N LEU A 210 -3.32 -1.44 -13.02
CA LEU A 210 -3.62 -2.68 -13.74
C LEU A 210 -5.03 -2.65 -14.32
N SER A 211 -6.02 -2.13 -13.58
CA SER A 211 -7.39 -1.95 -14.07
C SER A 211 -7.47 -0.94 -15.22
N ILE A 212 -6.80 0.21 -15.11
CA ILE A 212 -6.86 1.28 -16.11
C ILE A 212 -6.13 0.89 -17.39
N LEU A 213 -4.86 0.49 -17.26
CA LEU A 213 -4.03 0.06 -18.39
C LEU A 213 -4.61 -1.22 -19.02
N GLY A 214 -5.17 -2.10 -18.19
CA GLY A 214 -5.85 -3.30 -18.61
C GLY A 214 -7.10 -3.06 -19.47
N PHE A 215 -7.79 -1.94 -19.24
CA PHE A 215 -8.90 -1.54 -20.09
C PHE A 215 -8.39 -0.88 -21.37
N ALA A 216 -7.42 0.02 -21.26
CA ALA A 216 -6.84 0.75 -22.40
C ALA A 216 -6.13 -0.14 -23.42
N SER A 217 -5.68 -1.34 -23.03
CA SER A 217 -5.05 -2.31 -23.95
C SER A 217 -6.03 -3.33 -24.54
N ARG A 218 -7.31 -3.29 -24.16
CA ARG A 218 -8.37 -4.14 -24.74
C ARG A 218 -9.15 -3.44 -25.86
N ASP A 219 -9.15 -2.11 -25.88
CA ASP A 219 -9.60 -1.27 -26.99
C ASP A 219 -8.46 -1.05 -28.01
#